data_AF-A0A447X7P3-F1
#
_entry.id   AF-A0A447X7P3-F1
#
_cell.length_a   1.000
_cell.length_b   1.000
_cell.length_c   1.000
_cell.angle_alpha   90.00
_cell.angle_beta   90.00
_cell.angle_gamma   90.00
#
_symmetry.space_group_name_H-M   'P 1'
#
loop_
_entity.id
_entity.type
_entity.pdbx_description
1 polymer ?
#
loop_
_entity_poly.entity_id
_entity_poly.type
_entity_poly.pdbx_seq_one_letter_code
_entity_poly.pdbx_strand_id
1 'polypeptide(L)' 'MNHSLKPWNTFGIDHNAQHIVCAEDEQQLLNAWQHATAEGQPVLILGEGSNVLFWKTIAAR' A
#
# COMPACT_ATOMS: atom_id res chain seq x y z
N MET A 1 -12.75 4.31 0.29
CA MET A 1 -12.18 5.60 -0.17
C MET A 1 -10.78 5.30 -0.67
N ASN A 2 -10.41 5.80 -1.85
CA ASN A 2 -9.09 5.53 -2.43
C ASN A 2 -8.08 6.56 -1.91
N HIS A 3 -6.90 6.12 -1.46
CA HIS A 3 -5.87 6.96 -0.86
C HIS A 3 -4.71 7.20 -1.83
N SER A 4 -4.29 8.46 -2.02
CA SER A 4 -3.19 8.83 -2.90
C SER A 4 -1.84 8.29 -2.41
N LEU A 5 -1.08 7.69 -3.32
CA LEU A 5 0.28 7.19 -3.15
C LEU A 5 1.34 8.27 -3.37
N LYS A 6 0.95 9.49 -3.77
CA LYS A 6 1.88 10.60 -4.06
C LYS A 6 2.87 10.91 -2.92
N PRO A 7 2.48 10.97 -1.63
CA PRO A 7 3.44 11.22 -0.55
C PRO A 7 4.30 9.98 -0.22
N TRP A 8 3.99 8.83 -0.81
CA TRP A 8 4.64 7.53 -0.56
C TRP A 8 5.56 7.11 -1.71
N ASN A 9 5.90 8.01 -2.64
CA ASN A 9 6.93 7.76 -3.64
C ASN A 9 7.67 9.03 -4.02
N THR A 10 8.99 8.92 -4.21
CA THR A 10 9.83 10.08 -4.54
C THR A 10 9.66 10.59 -5.97
N PHE A 11 9.07 9.79 -6.87
CA PHE A 11 8.67 10.24 -8.21
C PHE A 11 7.48 11.21 -8.17
N GLY A 12 6.76 11.32 -7.05
CA GLY A 12 5.61 12.21 -6.90
C GLY A 12 4.43 11.81 -7.78
N ILE A 13 4.34 10.54 -8.20
CA ILE A 13 3.26 10.04 -9.06
C ILE A 13 2.01 9.83 -8.22
N ASP A 14 0.90 10.34 -8.75
CA ASP A 14 -0.41 10.26 -8.11
C ASP A 14 -1.22 9.07 -8.64
N HIS A 15 -1.07 7.94 -7.96
CA HIS A 15 -1.95 6.78 -8.08
C HIS A 15 -2.61 6.48 -6.75
N ASN A 16 -3.65 5.66 -6.78
CA ASN A 16 -4.39 5.34 -5.57
C ASN A 16 -4.12 3.90 -5.10
N ALA A 17 -4.15 3.72 -3.78
CA ALA A 17 -4.31 2.45 -3.10
C ALA A 17 -5.71 2.37 -2.45
N GLN A 18 -6.25 1.16 -2.32
CA GLN A 18 -7.52 0.93 -1.62
C GLN A 18 -7.37 1.20 -0.11
N HIS A 19 -6.26 0.77 0.47
CA HIS A 19 -5.92 0.94 1.88
C HIS A 19 -4.42 1.28 2.01
N ILE A 20 -4.08 2.17 2.94
CA ILE A 20 -2.70 2.47 3.33
C ILE A 20 -2.61 2.29 4.84
N VAL A 21 -1.69 1.43 5.29
CA VAL A 21 -1.46 1.14 6.71
C VAL A 21 0.02 1.32 7.00
N CYS A 22 0.35 2.17 7.97
CA CYS A 22 1.69 2.24 8.54
C CYS A 22 1.75 1.26 9.71
N ALA A 23 2.58 0.23 9.61
CA ALA A 23 2.84 -0.68 10.69
C ALA A 23 4.13 -0.25 11.41
N GLU A 24 4.03 0.06 12.70
CA GLU A 24 5.16 0.45 13.55
C GLU A 24 5.80 -0.75 14.27
N ASP A 25 5.13 -1.89 14.28
CA ASP A 25 5.60 -3.14 14.87
C ASP A 25 5.16 -4.38 14.06
N GLU A 26 5.74 -5.53 14.38
CA GLU A 26 5.48 -6.80 13.70
C GLU A 26 4.01 -7.26 13.82
N GLN A 27 3.37 -6.98 14.96
CA GLN A 27 1.99 -7.41 15.20
C GLN A 27 1.00 -6.59 14.36
N GLN A 28 1.24 -5.29 14.22
CA GLN A 28 0.46 -4.40 13.34
C GLN A 28 0.58 -4.84 11.88
N LEU A 29 1.80 -5.17 11.43
CA LEU A 29 2.03 -5.69 10.08
C LEU A 29 1.26 -7.01 9.88
N LEU A 30 1.35 -7.93 10.84
CA LEU A 30 0.67 -9.22 10.77
C LEU A 30 -0.86 -9.05 10.73
N ASN A 31 -1.41 -8.17 11.55
CA ASN A 31 -2.85 -7.90 11.58
C ASN A 31 -3.34 -7.32 10.25
N ALA A 32 -2.62 -6.34 9.69
CA ALA A 32 -2.95 -5.74 8.40
C ALA A 32 -2.86 -6.76 7.27
N TRP A 33 -1.84 -7.63 7.28
CA TRP A 33 -1.69 -8.71 6.32
C TRP A 33 -2.84 -9.71 6.39
N GLN A 34 -3.21 -10.17 7.58
CA GLN A 34 -4.30 -11.12 7.78
C GLN A 34 -5.64 -10.54 7.32
N HIS A 35 -5.90 -9.27 7.61
CA HIS A 35 -7.11 -8.58 7.18
C HIS A 35 -7.20 -8.51 5.65
N ALA A 36 -6.16 -8.00 4.98
CA ALA A 36 -6.13 -7.91 3.52
C ALA A 36 -6.23 -9.29 2.84
N THR A 37 -5.58 -10.31 3.41
CA THR A 37 -5.66 -11.70 2.91
C THR A 37 -7.09 -12.24 3.03
N ALA A 38 -7.77 -12.00 4.16
CA ALA A 38 -9.14 -12.43 4.37
C ALA A 38 -10.14 -11.75 3.41
N GLU A 39 -9.85 -10.52 3.00
CA GLU A 39 -10.63 -9.79 1.98
C GLU A 39 -10.22 -10.10 0.54
N GLY A 40 -9.24 -10.98 0.33
CA GLY A 40 -8.73 -11.33 -1.01
C GLY A 40 -8.01 -10.18 -1.72
N GLN A 41 -7.52 -9.19 -0.97
CA GLN A 41 -6.82 -8.04 -1.51
C GLN A 41 -5.31 -8.31 -1.69
N PRO A 42 -4.70 -7.85 -2.79
CA PRO A 42 -3.25 -7.92 -2.95
C PRO A 42 -2.56 -6.97 -1.97
N VAL A 43 -1.49 -7.44 -1.32
CA VAL A 43 -0.70 -6.65 -0.37
C VAL A 43 0.63 -6.24 -1.01
N LEU A 44 1.01 -4.96 -0.86
CA LEU A 44 2.32 -4.43 -1.22
C LEU A 44 2.99 -3.86 0.04
N ILE A 45 4.13 -4.41 0.42
CA ILE A 45 4.97 -3.84 1.48
C ILE A 45 5.88 -2.77 0.85
N LEU A 46 5.87 -1.59 1.45
CA LEU A 46 6.65 -0.45 0.99
C LEU A 46 7.53 0.07 2.14
N GLY A 47 8.79 0.34 1.84
CA GLY A 47 9.63 1.19 2.70
C GLY A 47 9.36 2.67 2.41
N GLU A 48 10.43 3.46 2.21
CA GLU A 48 10.31 4.90 1.92
C GLU A 48 9.79 5.24 0.50
N GLY A 49 9.67 4.26 -0.40
CA GLY A 49 9.18 4.50 -1.77
C GLY A 49 10.17 5.27 -2.67
N SER A 50 11.48 5.22 -2.37
CA SER A 50 12.52 5.92 -3.14
C SER A 50 12.86 5.26 -4.49
N ASN A 51 12.49 3.99 -4.68
CA ASN A 51 12.79 3.23 -5.91
C ASN A 51 11.57 2.45 -6.43
N VAL A 52 10.38 3.06 -6.35
CA VAL A 52 9.13 2.45 -6.80
C VAL A 52 8.45 3.36 -7.82
N LEU A 53 8.05 2.78 -8.95
CA LEU A 53 7.26 3.44 -9.97
C LEU A 53 5.85 2.85 -9.99
N PHE A 54 4.86 3.60 -9.50
CA PHE A 54 3.46 3.24 -9.67
C PHE A 54 3.00 3.64 -11.07
N TRP A 55 2.56 2.66 -11.87
CA TRP A 55 2.15 2.87 -13.27
C TRP A 55 0.66 2.56 -13.51
N LYS A 56 0.00 1.97 -12.51
CA LYS A 56 -1.44 1.71 -12.48
C LYS A 56 -1.92 1.69 -11.03
N THR A 57 -3.21 1.90 -10.83
CA THR A 57 -3.88 1.70 -9.53
C THR A 57 -3.63 0.27 -9.05
N ILE A 58 -3.21 0.12 -7.80
CA ILE A 58 -3.11 -1.18 -7.14
C ILE A 58 -4.50 -1.47 -6.57
N ALA A 59 -5.27 -2.26 -7.33
CA ALA A 59 -6.58 -2.74 -6.94
C ALA A 59 -6.64 -4.24 -7.19
N ALA A 60 -7.40 -4.96 -6.35
CA ALA A 60 -7.79 -6.33 -6.64
C ALA A 60 -8.53 -6.39 -7.99
N ARG A 61 -8.31 -7.49 -8.74
CA ARG A 61 -9.06 -7.78 -9.96
C ARG A 61 -10.47 -8.27 -9.64
#